data_AF-A0A348WHW2-F1
#
_entry.id   AF-A0A348WHW2-F1
#
_cell.length_a   1.000
_cell.length_b   1.000
_cell.length_c   1.000
_cell.angle_alpha   90.00
_cell.angle_beta   90.00
_cell.angle_gamma   90.00
#
_symmetry.space_group_name_H-M   'P 1'
#
loop_
_entity.id
_entity.type
_entity.pdbx_description
1 polymer ?
#
loop_
_entity_poly.entity_id
_entity_poly.type
_entity_poly.pdbx_seq_one_letter_code
_entity_poly.pdbx_strand_id
1 'polypeptide(L)'
;RGLIKGAQVIYLGPGRKPGFSRLHVIGAEDPQLSAASIVKIEKPDEEEPFIPFAARMGATFLHGAAVTIHKAQGSQWPEVQVFAPDLYAAARMGRSEAGQPLWKRLAYVAITRAEERLYWVVRNRLAKPSYELRTDDLRAAPVALELEPQEEPTA
;
A
#
# COMPACT_ATOMS: atom_id res chain seq x y z
N ARG A 1 -13.52 -20.46 5.85
CA ARG A 1 -12.63 -20.25 4.68
C ARG A 1 -12.54 -18.75 4.45
N GLY A 2 -11.37 -18.14 4.66
CA GLY A 2 -11.20 -16.69 4.56
C GLY A 2 -11.25 -16.18 3.12
N LEU A 3 -11.56 -14.91 2.94
CA LEU A 3 -11.59 -14.24 1.65
C LEU A 3 -10.14 -14.08 1.16
N ILE A 4 -9.70 -14.90 0.19
CA ILE A 4 -8.31 -14.92 -0.32
C ILE A 4 -8.08 -13.86 -1.42
N LYS A 5 -9.15 -13.27 -1.96
CA LYS A 5 -9.15 -12.19 -2.97
C LYS A 5 -10.18 -11.12 -2.58
N GLY A 6 -10.01 -9.89 -3.05
CA GLY A 6 -10.96 -8.80 -2.78
C GLY A 6 -12.39 -9.16 -3.18
N ALA A 7 -13.37 -8.70 -2.41
CA ALA A 7 -14.80 -8.86 -2.68
C ALA A 7 -15.53 -7.54 -2.52
N GLN A 8 -16.65 -7.42 -3.22
CA GLN A 8 -17.59 -6.32 -3.02
C GLN A 8 -18.33 -6.53 -1.71
N VAL A 9 -18.27 -5.52 -0.85
CA VAL A 9 -18.86 -5.57 0.49
C VAL A 9 -19.68 -4.30 0.75
N ILE A 10 -20.80 -4.47 1.45
CA ILE A 10 -21.61 -3.35 1.94
C ILE A 10 -21.27 -3.15 3.42
N TYR A 11 -20.90 -1.92 3.78
CA TYR A 11 -20.67 -1.54 5.16
C TYR A 11 -22.02 -1.44 5.90
N LEU A 12 -22.20 -2.24 6.95
CA LEU A 12 -23.43 -2.28 7.74
C LEU A 12 -23.33 -1.50 9.06
N GLY A 13 -22.17 -0.94 9.38
CA GLY A 13 -21.91 -0.21 10.62
C GLY A 13 -20.82 -0.83 11.50
N PRO A 14 -20.61 -0.27 12.70
CA PRO A 14 -19.57 -0.70 13.62
C PRO A 14 -19.81 -2.13 14.14
N GLY A 15 -18.72 -2.86 14.34
CA GLY A 15 -18.69 -4.20 14.93
C GLY A 15 -18.73 -4.17 16.45
N ARG A 16 -18.86 -5.35 17.06
CA ARG A 16 -18.92 -5.52 18.53
C ARG A 16 -17.60 -5.19 19.24
N LYS A 17 -16.47 -5.23 18.53
CA LYS A 17 -15.15 -4.90 19.06
C LYS A 17 -14.68 -3.57 18.46
N PRO A 18 -14.04 -2.68 19.24
CA PRO A 18 -13.37 -1.51 18.69
C PRO A 18 -12.42 -1.92 17.55
N GLY A 19 -12.42 -1.19 16.44
CA GLY A 19 -11.63 -1.55 15.26
C GLY A 19 -12.24 -2.61 14.32
N PHE A 20 -13.44 -3.16 14.62
CA PHE A 20 -14.15 -4.06 13.71
C PHE A 20 -15.38 -3.40 13.05
N SER A 21 -15.67 -3.81 11.81
CA SER A 21 -16.87 -3.43 11.07
C SER A 21 -17.73 -4.64 10.75
N ARG A 22 -19.05 -4.43 10.73
CA ARG A 22 -20.01 -5.39 10.18
C ARG A 22 -20.10 -5.18 8.68
N LEU A 23 -19.89 -6.25 7.92
CA LEU A 23 -19.88 -6.22 6.46
C LEU A 23 -20.87 -7.25 5.92
N HIS A 24 -21.53 -6.91 4.81
CA HIS A 24 -22.27 -7.84 3.98
C HIS A 24 -21.48 -8.12 2.71
N VAL A 25 -21.00 -9.35 2.53
CA VAL A 25 -20.26 -9.75 1.32
C VAL A 25 -21.23 -10.20 0.24
N ILE A 26 -21.23 -9.50 -0.89
CA ILE A 26 -22.12 -9.82 -2.00
C ILE A 26 -21.71 -11.18 -2.59
N GLY A 27 -22.67 -12.10 -2.68
CA GLY A 27 -22.48 -13.42 -3.29
C GLY A 27 -21.83 -14.47 -2.38
N ALA A 28 -21.66 -14.20 -1.09
CA ALA A 28 -21.22 -15.20 -0.12
C ALA A 28 -22.41 -15.99 0.45
N GLU A 29 -22.22 -17.29 0.67
CA GLU A 29 -23.21 -18.21 1.25
C GLU A 29 -23.58 -17.82 2.69
N ASP A 30 -22.58 -17.37 3.46
CA ASP A 30 -22.78 -16.64 4.72
C ASP A 30 -22.29 -15.20 4.54
N PRO A 31 -23.20 -14.26 4.21
CA PRO A 31 -22.80 -12.95 3.76
C PRO A 31 -22.46 -12.00 4.91
N GLN A 32 -22.84 -12.29 6.16
CA GLN A 32 -22.57 -11.39 7.28
C GLN A 32 -21.26 -11.76 7.97
N LEU A 33 -20.30 -10.85 7.95
CA LEU A 33 -19.05 -11.05 8.67
C LEU A 33 -18.63 -9.81 9.47
N SER A 34 -17.84 -10.06 10.51
CA SER A 34 -17.18 -9.03 11.30
C SER A 34 -15.69 -9.08 11.02
N ALA A 35 -15.10 -7.99 10.53
CA ALA A 35 -13.68 -7.92 10.20
C ALA A 35 -13.03 -6.68 10.82
N ALA A 36 -11.76 -6.82 11.20
CA ALA A 36 -10.90 -5.66 11.40
C ALA A 36 -10.78 -4.95 10.06
N SER A 37 -11.10 -3.66 10.04
CA SER A 37 -11.32 -2.93 8.79
C SER A 37 -10.70 -1.56 8.86
N ILE A 38 -10.22 -1.09 7.71
CA ILE A 38 -9.88 0.31 7.49
C ILE A 38 -10.83 0.78 6.41
N VAL A 39 -11.70 1.73 6.76
CA VAL A 39 -12.68 2.29 5.82
C VAL A 39 -12.09 3.61 5.35
N LYS A 40 -11.75 3.69 4.07
CA LYS A 40 -11.35 4.92 3.38
C LYS A 40 -12.52 5.34 2.49
N ILE A 41 -13.11 6.50 2.75
CA ILE A 41 -14.21 7.05 1.97
C ILE A 41 -13.64 8.19 1.13
N GLU A 42 -13.68 8.04 -0.18
CA GLU A 42 -13.32 9.10 -1.13
C GLU A 42 -14.61 9.82 -1.52
N LYS A 43 -14.65 11.15 -1.34
CA LYS A 43 -15.76 11.98 -1.81
C LYS A 43 -15.36 12.66 -3.13
N PRO A 44 -16.29 12.84 -4.08
CA PRO A 44 -15.96 13.43 -5.39
C PRO A 44 -15.31 14.83 -5.33
N ASP A 45 -15.59 15.60 -4.28
CA ASP A 45 -15.16 17.00 -4.14
C ASP A 45 -14.15 17.22 -2.98
N GLU A 46 -13.66 16.16 -2.33
CA GLU A 46 -12.63 16.24 -1.30
C GLU A 46 -11.36 15.53 -1.77
N GLU A 47 -10.26 16.28 -1.82
CA GLU A 47 -8.95 15.77 -2.21
C GLU A 47 -8.36 14.82 -1.13
N GLU A 48 -8.70 15.07 0.14
CA GLU A 48 -8.31 14.20 1.24
C GLU A 48 -9.41 13.19 1.61
N PRO A 49 -9.08 11.89 1.66
CA PRO A 49 -10.03 10.85 1.96
C PRO A 49 -10.40 10.83 3.44
N PHE A 50 -11.68 10.66 3.73
CA PHE A 50 -12.16 10.51 5.09
C PHE A 50 -11.95 9.07 5.58
N ILE A 51 -11.27 8.90 6.71
CA ILE A 51 -11.06 7.59 7.35
C ILE A 51 -11.91 7.53 8.64
N PRO A 52 -13.20 7.12 8.56
CA PRO A 52 -14.05 7.03 9.75
C PRO A 52 -13.58 5.96 10.75
N PHE A 53 -12.81 4.97 10.27
CA PHE A 53 -12.43 3.85 11.09
C PHE A 53 -11.13 3.22 10.60
N ALA A 54 -10.12 3.22 11.47
CA ALA A 54 -8.94 2.40 11.33
C ALA A 54 -8.87 1.51 12.56
N ALA A 55 -9.00 0.19 12.38
CA ALA A 55 -8.56 -0.73 13.41
C ALA A 55 -7.13 -0.34 13.80
N ARG A 56 -6.81 -0.22 15.11
CA ARG A 56 -5.44 -0.03 15.64
C ARG A 56 -4.55 -1.26 15.36
N MET A 57 -4.65 -1.85 14.19
CA MET A 57 -3.58 -2.67 13.66
C MET A 57 -2.47 -1.70 13.32
N GLY A 58 -1.29 -1.87 13.95
CA GLY A 58 -0.09 -1.04 13.77
C GLY A 58 0.51 -1.07 12.36
N ALA A 59 -0.31 -1.19 11.33
CA ALA A 59 0.03 -0.86 9.97
C ALA A 59 -0.27 0.63 9.77
N THR A 60 0.63 1.48 10.27
CA THR A 60 0.84 2.78 9.63
C THR A 60 0.99 2.50 8.14
N PHE A 61 0.12 3.05 7.30
CA PHE A 61 0.34 3.00 5.85
C PHE A 61 1.61 3.80 5.60
N LEU A 62 2.75 3.12 5.71
CA LEU A 62 3.98 3.54 5.08
C LEU A 62 3.59 3.67 3.61
N HIS A 63 3.37 4.91 3.18
CA HIS A 63 3.53 5.29 1.79
C HIS A 63 4.95 4.85 1.45
N GLY A 64 5.08 3.61 0.98
CA GLY A 64 6.36 3.08 0.60
C GLY A 64 6.89 3.98 -0.48
N ALA A 65 8.04 4.59 -0.26
CA ALA A 65 8.74 5.36 -1.30
C ALA A 65 9.02 4.52 -2.57
N ALA A 66 8.77 3.21 -2.51
CA ALA A 66 8.76 2.30 -3.64
C ALA A 66 7.60 1.28 -3.52
N VAL A 67 7.12 0.84 -4.68
CA VAL A 67 6.10 -0.21 -4.82
C VAL A 67 6.55 -1.20 -5.89
N THR A 68 6.21 -2.47 -5.73
CA THR A 68 6.50 -3.47 -6.77
C THR A 68 5.59 -3.24 -7.99
N ILE A 69 6.07 -3.61 -9.19
CA ILE A 69 5.34 -3.37 -10.45
C ILE A 69 3.89 -3.92 -10.41
N HIS A 70 3.69 -5.10 -9.84
CA HIS A 70 2.35 -5.70 -9.74
C HIS A 70 1.44 -5.01 -8.71
N LYS A 71 2.01 -4.33 -7.70
CA LYS A 71 1.24 -3.54 -6.73
C LYS A 71 0.94 -2.13 -7.23
N ALA A 72 1.65 -1.65 -8.24
CA ALA A 72 1.40 -0.36 -8.89
C ALA A 72 0.25 -0.41 -9.92
N GLN A 73 -0.30 -1.59 -10.23
CA GLN A 73 -1.38 -1.75 -11.19
C GLN A 73 -2.61 -0.92 -10.79
N GLY A 74 -3.11 -0.09 -11.71
CA GLY A 74 -4.28 0.78 -11.47
C GLY A 74 -3.96 2.11 -10.77
N SER A 75 -2.69 2.39 -10.44
CA SER A 75 -2.25 3.69 -9.90
C SER A 75 -1.60 4.55 -10.99
N GLN A 76 -1.64 5.87 -10.87
CA GLN A 76 -0.86 6.81 -11.70
C GLN A 76 -0.12 7.79 -10.79
N TRP A 77 1.07 8.20 -11.24
CA TRP A 77 1.97 9.07 -10.49
C TRP A 77 2.56 10.10 -11.44
N PRO A 78 2.73 11.37 -11.03
CA PRO A 78 3.35 12.39 -11.87
C PRO A 78 4.73 11.95 -12.37
N GLU A 79 5.54 11.42 -11.46
CA GLU A 79 6.88 10.95 -11.75
C GLU A 79 7.09 9.49 -11.31
N VAL A 80 7.64 8.64 -12.19
CA VAL A 80 7.96 7.23 -11.86
C VAL A 80 9.39 6.90 -12.23
N GLN A 81 10.10 6.25 -11.30
CA GLN A 81 11.41 5.66 -11.56
C GLN A 81 11.27 4.16 -11.81
N VAL A 82 11.67 3.72 -13.01
CA VAL A 82 11.72 2.30 -13.37
C VAL A 82 13.16 1.84 -13.42
N PHE A 83 13.47 0.84 -12.60
CA PHE A 83 14.78 0.21 -12.53
C PHE A 83 14.91 -0.84 -13.63
N ALA A 84 15.57 -0.47 -14.73
CA ALA A 84 15.79 -1.35 -15.88
C ALA A 84 16.45 -2.71 -15.53
N PRO A 85 17.38 -2.80 -14.55
CA PRO A 85 17.94 -4.07 -14.12
C PRO A 85 16.90 -5.08 -13.62
N ASP A 86 15.79 -4.63 -13.03
CA ASP A 86 14.73 -5.52 -12.54
C ASP A 86 13.99 -6.18 -13.71
N LEU A 87 13.72 -5.40 -14.77
CA LEU A 87 13.14 -5.93 -16.01
C LEU A 87 14.12 -6.82 -16.77
N TYR A 88 15.41 -6.50 -16.74
CA TYR A 88 16.46 -7.38 -17.29
C TYR A 88 16.50 -8.71 -16.55
N ALA A 89 16.48 -8.71 -15.22
CA ALA A 89 16.40 -9.92 -14.42
C ALA A 89 15.16 -10.74 -14.77
N ALA A 90 13.98 -10.10 -14.86
CA ALA A 90 12.74 -10.76 -15.27
C ALA A 90 12.82 -11.36 -16.69
N ALA A 91 13.49 -10.68 -17.63
CA ALA A 91 13.71 -11.21 -18.97
C ALA A 91 14.65 -12.43 -18.96
N ARG A 92 15.70 -12.41 -18.14
CA ARG A 92 16.65 -13.52 -17.98
C ARG A 92 16.03 -14.75 -17.33
N MET A 93 14.97 -14.59 -16.52
CA MET A 93 14.23 -15.71 -15.95
C MET A 93 13.46 -16.53 -17.00
N GLY A 94 13.25 -16.01 -18.22
CA GLY A 94 12.61 -16.75 -19.31
C GLY A 94 11.15 -17.15 -19.07
N ARG A 95 10.47 -16.54 -18.09
CA ARG A 95 9.07 -16.85 -17.76
C ARG A 95 8.11 -16.29 -18.81
N SER A 96 7.06 -17.05 -19.10
CA SER A 96 5.98 -16.66 -20.02
C SER A 96 4.61 -16.85 -19.37
N GLU A 97 3.68 -15.95 -19.69
CA GLU A 97 2.29 -15.99 -19.25
C GLU A 97 1.36 -15.68 -20.43
N ALA A 98 0.35 -16.53 -20.65
CA ALA A 98 -0.60 -16.39 -21.77
C ALA A 98 0.10 -16.20 -23.14
N GLY A 99 1.15 -16.98 -23.40
CA GLY A 99 1.91 -16.93 -24.67
C GLY A 99 2.83 -15.73 -24.84
N GLN A 100 2.97 -14.85 -23.83
CA GLN A 100 3.86 -13.69 -23.90
C GLN A 100 4.93 -13.75 -22.79
N PRO A 101 6.16 -13.29 -23.06
CA PRO A 101 7.19 -13.16 -22.02
C PRO A 101 6.73 -12.24 -20.89
N LEU A 102 6.87 -12.69 -19.64
CA LEU A 102 6.41 -11.98 -18.44
C LEU A 102 7.01 -10.57 -18.35
N TRP A 103 8.28 -10.42 -18.69
CA TRP A 103 8.98 -9.13 -18.62
C TRP A 103 8.33 -8.06 -19.52
N LYS A 104 7.68 -8.45 -20.63
CA LYS A 104 6.97 -7.50 -21.50
C LYS A 104 5.75 -6.92 -20.80
N ARG A 105 5.00 -7.76 -20.08
CA ARG A 105 3.86 -7.32 -19.26
C ARG A 105 4.32 -6.42 -18.12
N LEU A 106 5.41 -6.79 -17.43
CA LEU A 106 5.98 -5.97 -16.35
C LEU A 106 6.44 -4.60 -16.87
N ALA A 107 7.12 -4.57 -18.02
CA ALA A 107 7.55 -3.33 -18.66
C ALA A 107 6.36 -2.45 -19.03
N TYR A 108 5.34 -3.03 -19.67
CA TYR A 108 4.12 -2.30 -20.03
C TYR A 108 3.43 -1.68 -18.81
N VAL A 109 3.25 -2.45 -17.74
CA VAL A 109 2.64 -1.93 -16.50
C VAL A 109 3.50 -0.80 -15.94
N ALA A 110 4.81 -0.99 -15.81
CA ALA A 110 5.72 -0.03 -15.18
C ALA A 110 5.78 1.32 -15.92
N ILE A 111 5.96 1.30 -17.25
CA ILE A 111 6.12 2.54 -18.04
C ILE A 111 4.83 3.36 -18.10
N THR A 112 3.68 2.71 -18.01
CA THR A 112 2.37 3.38 -18.09
C THR A 112 1.90 3.94 -16.76
N ARG A 113 2.68 3.78 -15.67
CA ARG A 113 2.37 4.38 -14.36
C ARG A 113 2.75 5.86 -14.28
N ALA A 114 3.71 6.30 -15.10
CA ALA A 114 4.10 7.70 -15.18
C ALA A 114 3.05 8.50 -15.96
N GLU A 115 2.57 9.58 -15.37
CA GLU A 115 1.69 10.54 -16.01
C GLU A 115 2.49 11.63 -16.74
N GLU A 116 3.44 12.26 -16.04
CA GLU A 116 4.22 13.38 -16.59
C GLU A 116 5.63 12.94 -17.01
N ARG A 117 6.30 12.15 -16.17
CA ARG A 117 7.72 11.81 -16.39
C ARG A 117 8.10 10.41 -15.94
N LEU A 118 8.76 9.70 -16.85
CA LEU A 118 9.37 8.40 -16.59
C LEU A 118 10.89 8.53 -16.50
N TYR A 119 11.47 8.17 -15.36
CA TYR A 119 12.91 8.03 -15.17
C TYR A 119 13.31 6.57 -15.41
N TRP A 120 14.02 6.31 -16.51
CA TRP A 120 14.54 4.99 -16.82
C TRP A 120 15.94 4.80 -16.21
N VAL A 121 16.00 4.10 -15.09
CA VAL A 121 17.22 3.91 -14.30
C VAL A 121 17.99 2.69 -14.81
N VAL A 122 19.07 2.93 -15.56
CA VAL A 122 19.96 1.87 -16.08
C VAL A 122 21.18 1.58 -15.20
N ARG A 123 21.59 2.55 -14.38
CA ARG A 123 22.75 2.45 -13.48
C ARG A 123 22.30 2.77 -12.06
N ASN A 124 21.56 1.84 -11.46
CA ASN A 124 21.18 1.95 -10.06
C ASN A 124 22.42 1.83 -9.17
N ARG A 125 22.73 2.91 -8.46
CA ARG A 125 23.75 2.91 -7.41
C ARG A 125 23.07 3.31 -6.13
N LEU A 126 23.06 2.41 -5.15
CA LEU A 126 22.91 2.82 -3.77
C LEU A 126 24.21 3.54 -3.41
N ALA A 127 24.09 4.75 -2.86
CA ALA A 127 25.26 5.40 -2.27
C ALA A 127 25.85 4.45 -1.24
N LYS A 128 27.16 4.20 -1.34
CA LYS A 128 27.85 3.51 -0.24
C LYS A 128 27.81 4.44 0.97
N PRO A 129 27.59 3.92 2.18
CA PRO A 129 27.67 4.74 3.37
C PRO A 129 29.05 5.39 3.44
N SER A 130 29.11 6.66 3.85
CA SER A 130 30.36 7.44 3.88
C SER A 130 31.35 6.92 4.92
N TYR A 131 30.90 6.05 5.83
CA TYR A 131 31.66 5.37 6.86
C TYR A 131 31.10 3.94 7.04
N GLU A 132 31.84 3.07 7.74
CA GLU A 132 31.38 1.70 8.03
C GLU A 132 30.12 1.72 8.89
N LEU A 133 29.13 0.88 8.55
CA LEU A 133 27.90 0.75 9.35
C LEU A 133 28.24 0.25 10.76
N ARG A 134 27.81 0.98 11.78
CA ARG A 134 28.04 0.68 13.20
C ARG A 134 26.73 0.46 13.92
N THR A 135 26.77 -0.25 15.05
CA THR A 135 25.58 -0.49 15.87
C THR A 135 24.97 0.81 16.43
N ASP A 136 25.75 1.88 16.53
CA ASP A 136 25.26 3.18 16.97
C ASP A 136 24.33 3.86 15.94
N ASP A 137 24.41 3.49 14.65
CA ASP A 137 23.48 3.96 13.61
C ASP A 137 22.04 3.47 13.83
N LEU A 138 21.84 2.47 14.71
CA LEU A 138 20.52 1.92 15.05
C LEU A 138 19.78 2.73 16.12
N ARG A 139 20.45 3.68 16.80
CA ARG A 139 19.80 4.51 17.82
C ARG A 139 18.99 5.61 17.14
N ALA A 140 17.69 5.39 16.99
CA ALA A 140 16.77 6.46 16.63
C ALA A 140 16.77 7.54 17.72
N ALA A 141 16.75 8.82 17.32
CA ALA A 141 16.56 9.90 18.27
C ALA A 141 15.26 9.67 19.06
N PRO A 142 15.25 9.85 20.39
CA PRO A 142 14.04 9.69 21.17
C PRO A 142 12.99 10.69 20.67
N VAL A 143 11.83 10.17 20.26
CA VAL A 143 10.68 10.99 19.90
C VAL A 143 10.12 11.59 21.18
N ALA A 144 9.91 12.90 21.22
CA ALA A 144 9.29 13.57 22.35
C ALA A 144 7.87 13.02 22.54
N LEU A 145 7.61 12.40 23.70
CA LEU A 145 6.29 11.92 24.06
C LEU A 145 5.52 13.10 24.68
N GLU A 146 4.56 13.65 23.94
CA GLU A 146 3.61 14.64 24.44
C GLU A 146 2.35 13.92 24.93
N LEU A 147 1.93 14.24 26.16
CA LEU A 147 0.69 13.75 26.75
C LEU A 147 -0.38 14.81 26.55
N GLU A 148 -1.39 14.51 25.73
CA GLU A 148 -2.58 15.35 25.65
C GLU A 148 -3.51 15.05 26.84
N PRO A 149 -3.99 16.08 27.55
CA PRO A 149 -5.00 15.90 28.59
C PRO A 149 -6.31 15.41 27.96
N GLN A 150 -6.90 14.39 28.57
CA GLN A 150 -8.20 13.88 28.17
C GLN A 150 -9.28 14.88 28.61
N GLU A 151 -9.97 15.52 27.66
CA GLU A 151 -11.13 16.36 27.96
C GLU A 151 -12.23 15.51 28.62
N GLU A 152 -12.65 15.92 29.82
CA GLU A 152 -13.77 15.30 30.52
C GLU A 152 -15.07 15.62 29.75
N PRO A 153 -15.92 14.62 29.49
CA PRO A 153 -17.19 14.85 28.82
C PRO A 153 -18.07 15.74 29.71
N THR A 154 -18.45 16.91 29.20
CA THR A 154 -19.38 17.82 29.85
C THR A 154 -20.73 17.10 30.04
N ALA A 155 -21.18 17.05 31.30
CA ALA A 155 -22.44 16.43 31.72
C ALA A 155 -23.67 17.15 31.16
#